data_AF-A0AAJ1M081-F1
#
_entry.id   AF-A0AAJ1M081-F1
#
_cell.length_a   1.000
_cell.length_b   1.000
_cell.length_c   1.000
_cell.angle_alpha   90.00
_cell.angle_beta   90.00
_cell.angle_gamma   90.00
#
_symmetry.space_group_name_H-M   'P 1'
#
loop_
_entity.id
_entity.type
_entity.pdbx_description
1 polymer ?
#
loop_
_entity_poly.entity_id
_entity_poly.type
_entity_poly.pdbx_seq_one_letter_code
_entity_poly.pdbx_strand_id
1 'polypeptide(L)'
;MTPSLFRRAARDAVLLTSIIAASAALTACAGTAPPPDDRATAGAGERWSACMRGKGYDVEDVTDRQAESGLSKVPSGADEAAFSEAAGACSTAVGIPRADEAQLREWDRQYEAADACIRERGYPDFPGQHGSGRFDREDEPEFTEVASACLREFAPDVQQITVPPPGD
;
A
#
# COMPACT_ATOMS: atom_id res chain seq x y z
N MET A 1 0.09 -37.13 47.36
CA MET A 1 0.49 -38.55 47.38
C MET A 1 0.29 -39.13 45.99
N THR A 2 1.20 -39.97 45.53
CA THR A 2 1.12 -40.82 44.32
C THR A 2 0.36 -42.12 44.63
N PRO A 3 0.11 -43.02 43.64
CA PRO A 3 -0.20 -42.80 42.21
C PRO A 3 -1.43 -43.63 41.76
N SER A 4 -1.77 -43.62 40.46
CA SER A 4 -2.39 -44.80 39.82
C SER A 4 -1.86 -45.01 38.40
N LEU A 5 -0.98 -46.00 38.25
CA LEU A 5 -0.53 -46.56 36.97
C LEU A 5 -1.25 -47.88 36.70
N PHE A 6 -1.01 -48.44 35.51
CA PHE A 6 -1.39 -49.79 35.05
C PHE A 6 -2.88 -50.02 34.72
N ARG A 7 -3.14 -50.18 33.42
CA ARG A 7 -3.30 -51.54 32.85
C ARG A 7 -2.74 -51.59 31.43
N ARG A 8 -1.72 -52.45 31.22
CA ARG A 8 -1.24 -52.89 29.90
C ARG A 8 -1.66 -54.35 29.71
N ALA A 9 -2.35 -54.64 28.61
CA ALA A 9 -2.52 -55.95 28.00
C ALA A 9 -2.84 -55.67 26.50
N ALA A 10 -2.05 -56.12 25.53
CA ALA A 10 -1.90 -57.51 25.05
C ALA A 10 -3.18 -58.00 24.35
N ARG A 11 -3.16 -58.50 23.09
CA ARG A 11 -2.04 -58.91 22.22
C ARG A 11 -2.44 -58.91 20.73
N ASP A 12 -1.44 -58.72 19.86
CA ASP A 12 -1.05 -59.48 18.63
C ASP A 12 -2.01 -60.60 18.13
N ALA A 13 -2.22 -60.85 16.82
CA ALA A 13 -1.87 -60.13 15.56
C ALA A 13 -2.94 -60.49 14.47
N VAL A 14 -2.77 -60.87 13.18
CA VAL A 14 -1.68 -61.31 12.26
C VAL A 14 -2.14 -60.99 10.79
N LEU A 15 -1.27 -61.21 9.77
CA LEU A 15 -1.52 -61.21 8.30
C LEU A 15 -1.71 -59.82 7.64
N LEU A 16 -0.80 -59.27 6.82
CA LEU A 16 0.42 -59.78 6.15
C LEU A 16 0.18 -60.60 4.86
N THR A 17 -0.22 -59.93 3.78
CA THR A 17 -0.08 -60.38 2.38
C THR A 17 0.03 -59.15 1.45
N SER A 18 0.46 -59.32 0.20
CA SER A 18 0.54 -58.28 -0.87
C SER A 18 1.76 -57.32 -0.83
N ILE A 19 2.96 -57.88 -0.77
CA ILE A 19 4.13 -57.26 -1.42
C ILE A 19 4.23 -57.83 -2.84
N ILE A 20 4.11 -56.99 -3.87
CA ILE A 20 4.71 -57.03 -5.24
C ILE A 20 4.07 -55.88 -6.04
N ALA A 21 4.62 -54.69 -5.85
CA ALA A 21 4.35 -53.45 -6.61
C ALA A 21 5.49 -52.45 -6.28
N ALA A 22 6.73 -52.81 -6.58
CA ALA A 22 7.36 -52.42 -7.85
C ALA A 22 7.65 -50.90 -7.99
N SER A 23 8.32 -50.34 -6.98
CA SER A 23 9.51 -49.49 -7.17
C SER A 23 9.42 -48.32 -8.17
N ALA A 24 8.61 -47.29 -7.87
CA ALA A 24 8.62 -46.02 -8.61
C ALA A 24 8.17 -44.79 -7.76
N ALA A 25 8.80 -44.57 -6.58
CA ALA A 25 8.49 -43.37 -5.75
C ALA A 25 9.64 -42.86 -4.84
N LEU A 26 10.88 -43.39 -4.96
CA LEU A 26 12.02 -42.94 -4.15
C LEU A 26 12.73 -41.73 -4.78
N THR A 27 12.04 -40.60 -4.82
CA THR A 27 12.58 -39.30 -5.25
C THR A 27 12.12 -38.21 -4.30
N ALA A 28 13.08 -37.47 -3.73
CA ALA A 28 12.85 -36.25 -2.93
C ALA A 28 11.84 -36.42 -1.76
N CYS A 29 12.28 -36.94 -0.61
CA CYS A 29 12.79 -36.07 0.45
C CYS A 29 13.78 -34.98 -0.02
N ALA A 30 13.26 -33.97 -0.72
CA ALA A 30 13.82 -32.63 -0.72
C ALA A 30 12.80 -31.76 0.03
N GLY A 31 13.28 -30.77 0.79
CA GLY A 31 12.41 -30.02 1.69
C GLY A 31 11.27 -29.34 0.93
N THR A 32 10.05 -29.43 1.45
CA THR A 32 9.03 -28.41 1.21
C THR A 32 9.60 -27.10 1.74
N ALA A 33 10.23 -26.32 0.86
CA ALA A 33 10.41 -24.91 1.10
C ALA A 33 9.04 -24.32 1.44
N PRO A 34 8.95 -23.30 2.31
CA PRO A 34 7.73 -22.50 2.36
C PRO A 34 7.38 -22.05 0.92
N PRO A 35 6.09 -21.86 0.59
CA PRO A 35 5.74 -21.20 -0.67
C PRO A 35 6.56 -19.91 -0.79
N PRO A 36 6.99 -19.52 -2.00
CA PRO A 36 7.78 -18.30 -2.17
C PRO A 36 7.06 -17.17 -1.46
N ASP A 37 7.75 -16.51 -0.53
CA ASP A 37 7.15 -15.44 0.24
C ASP A 37 7.07 -14.24 -0.70
N ASP A 38 5.95 -14.09 -1.42
CA ASP A 38 5.78 -13.12 -2.52
C ASP A 38 6.11 -11.68 -2.10
N ARG A 39 6.06 -11.40 -0.79
CA ARG A 39 6.63 -10.24 -0.08
C ARG A 39 8.08 -9.88 -0.48
N ALA A 40 8.85 -10.84 -0.97
CA ALA A 40 10.23 -10.65 -1.44
C ALA A 40 10.31 -10.02 -2.84
N THR A 41 9.20 -10.00 -3.59
CA THR A 41 9.06 -9.32 -4.89
C THR A 41 8.18 -8.08 -4.81
N ALA A 42 7.30 -8.02 -3.80
CA ALA A 42 6.38 -6.90 -3.56
C ALA A 42 7.09 -5.55 -3.36
N GLY A 43 6.65 -4.52 -4.08
CA GLY A 43 7.17 -3.16 -4.02
C GLY A 43 6.96 -2.47 -2.66
N ALA A 44 7.69 -1.40 -2.37
CA ALA A 44 7.48 -0.59 -1.17
C ALA A 44 6.03 -0.07 -1.05
N GLY A 45 5.39 0.27 -2.16
CA GLY A 45 4.00 0.71 -2.21
C GLY A 45 3.00 -0.42 -1.95
N GLU A 46 3.22 -1.59 -2.53
CA GLU A 46 2.41 -2.80 -2.26
C GLU A 46 2.53 -3.22 -0.79
N ARG A 47 3.74 -3.26 -0.24
CA ARG A 47 3.98 -3.55 1.19
C ARG A 47 3.32 -2.51 2.11
N TRP A 48 3.31 -1.22 1.71
CA TRP A 48 2.63 -0.15 2.44
C TRP A 48 1.12 -0.35 2.42
N SER A 49 0.55 -0.65 1.25
CA SER A 49 -0.89 -0.86 1.03
C SER A 49 -1.39 -2.07 1.81
N ALA A 50 -0.64 -3.17 1.79
CA ALA A 50 -0.89 -4.36 2.61
C ALA A 50 -0.80 -4.06 4.12
N CYS A 51 0.11 -3.19 4.56
CA CYS A 51 0.18 -2.74 5.95
C CYS A 51 -1.05 -1.92 6.37
N MET A 52 -1.55 -1.03 5.50
CA MET A 52 -2.75 -0.23 5.77
C MET A 52 -4.03 -1.06 5.79
N ARG A 53 -4.20 -1.99 4.84
CA ARG A 53 -5.29 -2.99 4.89
C ARG A 53 -5.18 -3.89 6.13
N GLY A 54 -3.96 -4.25 6.54
CA GLY A 54 -3.68 -4.94 7.81
C GLY A 54 -4.03 -4.14 9.08
N LYS A 55 -4.21 -2.81 8.98
CA LYS A 55 -4.73 -1.93 10.04
C LYS A 55 -6.24 -1.67 9.94
N GLY A 56 -6.92 -2.22 8.92
CA GLY A 56 -8.36 -2.05 8.70
C GLY A 56 -8.76 -0.89 7.80
N TYR A 57 -7.80 -0.22 7.14
CA TYR A 57 -8.09 0.80 6.13
C TYR A 57 -8.22 0.17 4.75
N ASP A 58 -9.38 0.34 4.10
CA ASP A 58 -9.58 -0.11 2.72
C ASP A 58 -8.86 0.87 1.77
N VAL A 59 -7.67 0.47 1.31
CA VAL A 59 -6.84 1.24 0.38
C VAL A 59 -6.46 0.40 -0.83
N GLU A 60 -6.51 1.02 -1.99
CA GLU A 60 -6.00 0.46 -3.26
C GLU A 60 -4.48 0.23 -3.18
N ASP A 61 -3.93 -0.61 -4.06
CA ASP A 61 -2.50 -0.84 -4.13
C ASP A 61 -1.79 0.32 -4.82
N VAL A 62 -0.99 1.05 -4.03
CA VAL A 62 -0.20 2.19 -4.52
C VAL A 62 1.18 1.75 -4.99
N THR A 63 1.73 2.50 -5.96
CA THR A 63 3.12 2.34 -6.42
C THR A 63 4.13 2.81 -5.37
N ASP A 64 5.40 2.38 -5.50
CA ASP A 64 6.47 2.76 -4.57
C ASP A 64 6.62 4.28 -4.43
N ARG A 65 6.62 5.00 -5.56
CA ARG A 65 6.66 6.48 -5.61
C ARG A 65 5.45 7.12 -4.91
N GLN A 66 4.27 6.51 -5.01
CA GLN A 66 3.07 7.00 -4.31
C GLN A 66 3.23 6.86 -2.79
N ALA A 67 3.71 5.71 -2.30
CA ALA A 67 3.94 5.54 -0.87
C ALA A 67 5.12 6.40 -0.35
N GLU A 68 6.15 6.65 -1.18
CA GLU A 68 7.25 7.59 -0.88
C GLU A 68 6.79 9.05 -0.75
N SER A 69 5.74 9.45 -1.46
CA SER A 69 5.20 10.82 -1.38
C SER A 69 4.46 11.13 -0.08
N GLY A 70 3.90 10.10 0.58
CA GLY A 70 2.92 10.27 1.66
C GLY A 70 1.53 10.77 1.23
N LEU A 71 1.30 11.05 -0.07
CA LEU A 71 0.00 11.46 -0.60
C LEU A 71 -0.92 10.26 -0.77
N SER A 72 -1.55 9.84 0.33
CA SER A 72 -2.51 8.75 0.39
C SER A 72 -3.92 9.27 0.66
N LYS A 73 -4.89 8.90 -0.18
CA LYS A 73 -6.29 9.30 0.02
C LYS A 73 -6.89 8.62 1.25
N VAL A 74 -7.42 9.40 2.18
CA VAL A 74 -8.16 8.91 3.35
C VAL A 74 -9.45 8.19 2.89
N PRO A 75 -9.72 6.94 3.31
CA PRO A 75 -10.96 6.25 2.97
C PRO A 75 -12.19 6.96 3.53
N SER A 76 -13.33 6.85 2.83
CA SER A 76 -14.55 7.55 3.23
C SER A 76 -15.05 7.07 4.61
N GLY A 77 -15.19 7.99 5.56
CA GLY A 77 -15.59 7.69 6.93
C GLY A 77 -14.45 7.20 7.85
N ALA A 78 -13.20 7.15 7.39
CA ALA A 78 -12.04 6.95 8.27
C ALA A 78 -11.70 8.25 9.02
N ASP A 79 -11.12 8.12 10.22
CA ASP A 79 -10.55 9.25 10.96
C ASP A 79 -9.21 9.65 10.34
N GLU A 80 -9.07 10.92 9.97
CA GLU A 80 -7.91 11.45 9.25
C GLU A 80 -6.62 11.40 10.08
N ALA A 81 -6.69 11.67 11.39
CA ALA A 81 -5.53 11.64 12.27
C ALA A 81 -5.05 10.21 12.51
N ALA A 82 -5.97 9.28 12.78
CA ALA A 82 -5.68 7.86 12.93
C ALA A 82 -5.19 7.21 11.63
N PHE A 83 -5.68 7.67 10.47
CA PHE A 83 -5.17 7.27 9.16
C PHE A 83 -3.75 7.79 8.92
N SER A 84 -3.48 9.06 9.24
CA SER A 84 -2.14 9.67 9.08
C SER A 84 -1.10 9.01 10.00
N GLU A 85 -1.44 8.71 11.25
CA GLU A 85 -0.58 7.94 12.17
C GLU A 85 -0.32 6.53 11.62
N ALA A 86 -1.37 5.84 11.14
CA ALA A 86 -1.27 4.52 10.55
C ALA A 86 -0.37 4.50 9.29
N ALA A 87 -0.56 5.47 8.39
CA ALA A 87 0.21 5.64 7.16
C ALA A 87 1.69 5.89 7.49
N GLY A 88 1.99 6.82 8.40
CA GLY A 88 3.35 7.11 8.85
C GLY A 88 4.03 5.91 9.52
N ALA A 89 3.28 5.12 10.29
CA ALA A 89 3.78 3.87 10.87
C ALA A 89 4.05 2.81 9.79
N CYS A 90 3.19 2.69 8.77
CA CYS A 90 3.39 1.77 7.65
C CYS A 90 4.59 2.17 6.78
N SER A 91 4.75 3.43 6.38
CA SER A 91 5.92 3.92 5.64
C SER A 91 7.22 3.62 6.38
N THR A 92 7.25 3.90 7.69
CA THR A 92 8.39 3.56 8.56
C THR A 92 8.68 2.05 8.56
N ALA A 93 7.66 1.19 8.61
CA ALA A 93 7.81 -0.25 8.65
C ALA A 93 8.28 -0.88 7.32
N VAL A 94 7.98 -0.26 6.17
CA VAL A 94 8.38 -0.79 4.85
C VAL A 94 9.68 -0.19 4.29
N GLY A 95 10.31 0.70 5.06
CA GLY A 95 11.60 1.33 4.73
C GLY A 95 11.51 2.62 3.91
N ILE A 96 10.31 3.21 3.79
CA ILE A 96 10.11 4.45 3.03
C ILE A 96 10.63 5.65 3.84
N PRO A 97 11.54 6.48 3.27
CA PRO A 97 11.92 7.74 3.88
C PRO A 97 10.73 8.72 3.82
N ARG A 98 10.53 9.52 4.87
CA ARG A 98 9.70 10.72 4.74
C ARG A 98 10.44 11.76 3.89
N ALA A 99 9.70 12.51 3.09
CA ALA A 99 10.19 13.75 2.48
C ALA A 99 10.82 14.65 3.54
N ASP A 100 12.00 15.20 3.25
CA ASP A 100 12.67 16.14 4.15
C ASP A 100 12.06 17.55 4.06
N GLU A 101 12.46 18.46 4.96
CA GLU A 101 11.93 19.82 4.95
C GLU A 101 12.20 20.59 3.64
N ALA A 102 13.28 20.29 2.91
CA ALA A 102 13.61 20.97 1.67
C ALA A 102 12.69 20.49 0.53
N GLN A 103 12.42 19.20 0.48
CA GLN A 103 11.44 18.58 -0.42
C GLN A 103 10.01 19.05 -0.11
N LEU A 104 9.61 19.09 1.16
CA LEU A 104 8.29 19.63 1.57
C LEU A 104 8.13 21.11 1.18
N ARG A 105 9.16 21.94 1.41
CA ARG A 105 9.16 23.35 0.98
C ARG A 105 9.19 23.53 -0.54
N GLU A 106 9.68 22.56 -1.30
CA GLU A 106 9.63 22.59 -2.76
C GLU A 106 8.23 22.27 -3.27
N TRP A 107 7.60 21.21 -2.77
CA TRP A 107 6.20 20.92 -3.11
C TRP A 107 5.25 22.07 -2.74
N ASP A 108 5.44 22.72 -1.57
CA ASP A 108 4.65 23.88 -1.16
C ASP A 108 4.70 25.01 -2.22
N ARG A 109 5.89 25.33 -2.76
CA ARG A 109 6.06 26.29 -3.88
C ARG A 109 5.43 25.80 -5.20
N GLN A 110 5.55 24.52 -5.52
CA GLN A 110 5.01 23.93 -6.74
C GLN A 110 3.47 24.01 -6.76
N TYR A 111 2.83 23.72 -5.62
CA TYR A 111 1.39 23.93 -5.46
C TYR A 111 1.03 25.42 -5.49
N GLU A 112 1.77 26.32 -4.83
CA GLU A 112 1.44 27.77 -4.84
C GLU A 112 1.42 28.33 -6.27
N ALA A 113 2.35 27.87 -7.13
CA ALA A 113 2.42 28.23 -8.54
C ALA A 113 1.29 27.59 -9.37
N ALA A 114 0.90 26.34 -9.08
CA ALA A 114 -0.26 25.70 -9.71
C ALA A 114 -1.58 26.41 -9.35
N ASP A 115 -1.75 26.79 -8.08
CA ASP A 115 -2.90 27.53 -7.58
C ASP A 115 -3.00 28.93 -8.23
N ALA A 116 -1.87 29.61 -8.42
CA ALA A 116 -1.83 30.87 -9.16
C ALA A 116 -2.26 30.70 -10.62
N CYS A 117 -1.76 29.67 -11.31
CA CYS A 117 -2.17 29.31 -12.67
C CYS A 117 -3.68 29.00 -12.76
N ILE A 118 -4.26 28.29 -11.79
CA ILE A 118 -5.70 28.00 -11.74
C ILE A 118 -6.52 29.30 -11.60
N ARG A 119 -6.08 30.22 -10.73
CA ARG A 119 -6.70 31.54 -10.55
C ARG A 119 -6.63 32.41 -11.82
N GLU A 120 -5.49 32.42 -12.51
CA GLU A 120 -5.32 33.12 -13.79
C GLU A 120 -6.16 32.53 -14.94
N ARG A 121 -6.41 31.20 -14.92
CA ARG A 121 -7.15 30.48 -15.98
C ARG A 121 -8.68 30.40 -15.76
N GLY A 122 -9.25 31.23 -14.89
CA GLY A 122 -10.71 31.43 -14.80
C GLY A 122 -11.39 31.00 -13.49
N TYR A 123 -10.60 30.69 -12.45
CA TYR A 123 -11.08 30.35 -11.11
C TYR A 123 -10.45 31.28 -10.06
N PRO A 124 -10.63 32.62 -10.16
CA PRO A 124 -9.93 33.60 -9.31
C PRO A 124 -10.27 33.47 -7.82
N ASP A 125 -11.37 32.79 -7.53
CA ASP A 125 -11.92 32.41 -6.23
C ASP A 125 -11.38 31.07 -5.70
N PHE A 126 -10.56 30.35 -6.48
CA PHE A 126 -9.97 29.07 -6.06
C PHE A 126 -9.07 29.26 -4.82
N PRO A 127 -9.40 28.61 -3.68
CA PRO A 127 -8.77 28.90 -2.39
C PRO A 127 -7.38 28.28 -2.25
N GLY A 128 -7.02 27.31 -3.09
CA GLY A 128 -5.68 26.70 -3.14
C GLY A 128 -5.41 25.62 -2.09
N GLN A 129 -4.17 25.15 -2.03
CA GLN A 129 -3.70 24.06 -1.16
C GLN A 129 -3.95 24.33 0.35
N HIS A 130 -3.94 25.61 0.74
CA HIS A 130 -4.13 26.10 2.11
C HIS A 130 -5.58 26.54 2.36
N GLY A 131 -6.49 26.26 1.42
CA GLY A 131 -7.90 26.61 1.48
C GLY A 131 -8.70 25.72 2.42
N SER A 132 -9.45 26.32 3.34
CA SER A 132 -10.33 25.57 4.25
C SER A 132 -11.72 25.32 3.63
N GLY A 133 -11.96 24.11 3.13
CA GLY A 133 -13.28 23.64 2.73
C GLY A 133 -13.37 23.17 1.27
N ARG A 134 -14.60 22.86 0.83
CA ARG A 134 -14.91 22.50 -0.56
C ARG A 134 -14.78 23.71 -1.47
N PHE A 135 -14.33 23.52 -2.71
CA PHE A 135 -14.47 24.55 -3.75
C PHE A 135 -15.74 24.27 -4.56
N ASP A 136 -16.69 25.20 -4.60
CA ASP A 136 -18.02 24.97 -5.21
C ASP A 136 -17.98 24.57 -6.69
N ARG A 137 -16.88 24.89 -7.39
CA ARG A 137 -16.65 24.61 -8.81
C ARG A 137 -15.71 23.42 -9.05
N GLU A 138 -15.34 22.65 -8.02
CA GLU A 138 -14.41 21.51 -8.16
C GLU A 138 -14.95 20.37 -9.04
N ASP A 139 -16.26 20.25 -9.17
CA ASP A 139 -16.94 19.26 -10.03
C ASP A 139 -17.01 19.68 -11.51
N GLU A 140 -16.60 20.91 -11.87
CA GLU A 140 -16.63 21.37 -13.27
C GLU A 140 -15.59 20.59 -14.10
N PRO A 141 -15.94 20.01 -15.26
CA PRO A 141 -14.97 19.31 -16.10
C PRO A 141 -13.91 20.28 -16.64
N GLU A 142 -14.26 21.54 -16.89
CA GLU A 142 -13.34 22.62 -17.24
C GLU A 142 -12.38 22.96 -16.08
N PHE A 143 -12.80 22.84 -14.82
CA PHE A 143 -11.90 23.00 -13.67
C PHE A 143 -10.93 21.83 -13.60
N THR A 144 -11.43 20.61 -13.79
CA THR A 144 -10.62 19.39 -13.82
C THR A 144 -9.53 19.47 -14.89
N GLU A 145 -9.84 19.96 -16.09
CA GLU A 145 -8.85 20.19 -17.16
C GLU A 145 -7.84 21.28 -16.79
N VAL A 146 -8.28 22.44 -16.30
CA VAL A 146 -7.39 23.56 -15.92
C VAL A 146 -6.46 23.19 -14.78
N ALA A 147 -6.96 22.56 -13.71
CA ALA A 147 -6.14 22.09 -12.59
C ALA A 147 -5.16 20.99 -13.04
N SER A 148 -5.60 20.06 -13.89
CA SER A 148 -4.74 19.02 -14.46
C SER A 148 -3.66 19.58 -15.41
N ALA A 149 -3.87 20.74 -16.02
CA ALA A 149 -2.87 21.43 -16.82
C ALA A 149 -1.88 22.21 -15.92
N CYS A 150 -2.37 23.02 -14.99
CA CYS A 150 -1.54 23.83 -14.08
C CYS A 150 -0.64 22.95 -13.19
N LEU A 151 -1.16 21.87 -12.60
CA LEU A 151 -0.35 20.93 -11.82
C LEU A 151 0.71 20.23 -12.69
N ARG A 152 0.49 20.04 -14.01
CA ARG A 152 1.50 19.44 -14.91
C ARG A 152 2.64 20.41 -15.25
N GLU A 153 2.30 21.70 -15.30
CA GLU A 153 3.20 22.79 -15.67
C GLU A 153 4.07 23.23 -14.49
N PHE A 154 3.51 23.24 -13.27
CA PHE A 154 4.15 23.79 -12.07
C PHE A 154 4.43 22.77 -10.96
N ALA A 155 3.75 21.62 -10.93
CA ALA A 155 3.94 20.55 -9.94
C ALA A 155 4.11 19.15 -10.60
N PRO A 156 5.00 18.98 -11.60
CA PRO A 156 5.11 17.74 -12.37
C PRO A 156 5.46 16.52 -11.52
N ASP A 157 6.23 16.70 -10.45
CA ASP A 157 6.60 15.64 -9.51
C ASP A 157 5.36 15.14 -8.74
N VAL A 158 4.46 16.05 -8.37
CA VAL A 158 3.16 15.75 -7.75
C VAL A 158 2.23 15.01 -8.73
N GLN A 159 2.22 15.37 -10.02
CA GLN A 159 1.46 14.58 -11.01
C GLN A 159 2.03 13.18 -11.23
N GLN A 160 3.36 13.02 -11.20
CA GLN A 160 4.00 11.70 -11.28
C GLN A 160 3.75 10.82 -10.04
N ILE A 161 3.19 11.38 -8.97
CA ILE A 161 2.65 10.67 -7.82
C ILE A 161 1.17 10.30 -8.07
N THR A 162 0.32 11.22 -8.52
CA THR A 162 -1.12 10.92 -8.68
C THR A 162 -1.47 10.10 -9.92
N VAL A 163 -0.61 10.07 -10.95
CA VAL A 163 -0.81 9.28 -12.18
C VAL A 163 0.11 8.04 -12.15
N PRO A 164 -0.42 6.81 -12.15
CA PRO A 164 0.42 5.62 -12.33
C PRO A 164 1.08 5.67 -13.71
N PRO A 165 2.36 5.24 -13.84
CA PRO A 165 3.03 5.25 -15.14
C PRO A 165 2.27 4.36 -16.14
N PRO A 166 2.22 4.74 -17.44
CA PRO A 166 1.75 3.82 -18.47
C PRO A 166 2.63 2.57 -18.44
N GLY A 167 2.02 1.39 -18.40
CA GLY A 167 2.75 0.13 -18.33
C GLY A 167 3.42 -0.23 -19.65
N ASP A 168 4.73 -0.45 -19.60
CA ASP A 168 5.56 -1.09 -20.64
C ASP A 168 5.62 -2.62 -20.44
#